data_AF-F2VQU5-F1
#
_entry.id   AF-F2VQU5-F1
#
_cell.length_a   1.000
_cell.length_b   1.000
_cell.length_c   1.000
_cell.angle_alpha   90.00
_cell.angle_beta   90.00
_cell.angle_gamma   90.00
#
_symmetry.space_group_name_H-M   'P 1'
#
loop_
_entity.id
_entity.type
_entity.pdbx_description
1 polymer ?
#
loop_
_entity_poly.entity_id
_entity_poly.type
_entity_poly.pdbx_seq_one_letter_code
_entity_poly.pdbx_strand_id
1 'polypeptide(L)'
;MAYEPRRGDSSSSTGTVAFTAKLNISDSYPKHCGVLKFATVLVNEGGGYSPDTGVFTCPMDGFYHFTVHVSVYGRGQCGIHKNGEKVVSLYHTTLPDKC
;
A
#
# COMPACT_ATOMS: atom_id res chain seq x y z
N MET A 1 -29.39 18.03 44.00
CA MET A 1 -28.96 18.29 42.60
C MET A 1 -27.95 17.21 42.26
N ALA A 2 -28.33 16.22 41.46
CA ALA A 2 -27.44 15.13 41.06
C ALA A 2 -26.54 15.63 39.92
N TYR A 3 -25.24 15.35 40.00
CA TYR A 3 -24.32 15.59 38.90
C TYR A 3 -24.51 14.46 37.87
N GLU A 4 -24.78 14.83 36.63
CA GLU A 4 -24.74 13.91 35.49
C GLU A 4 -23.32 14.00 34.91
N PRO A 5 -22.48 12.96 34.99
CA PRO A 5 -21.19 13.00 34.32
C PRO A 5 -21.45 12.97 32.81
N ARG A 6 -21.12 14.07 32.12
CA ARG A 6 -21.07 14.08 30.67
C ARG A 6 -20.09 12.99 30.24
N ARG A 7 -20.61 11.92 29.64
CA ARG A 7 -19.82 10.95 28.88
C ARG A 7 -18.98 11.78 27.92
N GLY A 8 -17.66 11.78 28.14
CA GLY A 8 -16.73 12.40 27.20
C GLY A 8 -17.06 11.86 25.82
N ASP A 9 -17.41 12.78 24.93
CA ASP A 9 -17.63 12.51 23.52
C ASP A 9 -16.48 11.66 23.01
N SER A 10 -16.86 10.60 22.29
CA SER A 10 -16.00 9.73 21.49
C SER A 10 -14.70 10.44 21.12
N SER A 11 -13.64 10.16 21.88
CA SER A 11 -12.30 10.59 21.55
C SER A 11 -12.07 10.14 20.12
N SER A 12 -12.04 11.09 19.19
CA SER A 12 -11.55 10.91 17.83
C SER A 12 -10.32 10.03 17.96
N SER A 13 -10.43 8.77 17.57
CA SER A 13 -9.24 7.95 17.50
C SER A 13 -8.30 8.72 16.61
N THR A 14 -7.19 9.19 17.15
CA THR A 14 -5.95 9.30 16.38
C THR A 14 -5.74 7.92 15.81
N GLY A 15 -6.39 7.69 14.67
CA GLY A 15 -6.77 6.38 14.20
C GLY A 15 -5.52 5.66 13.74
N THR A 16 -5.39 4.40 14.12
CA THR A 16 -4.38 3.53 13.54
C THR A 16 -4.54 3.57 12.02
N VAL A 17 -3.48 3.92 11.30
CA VAL A 17 -3.45 3.87 9.85
C VAL A 17 -2.52 2.75 9.44
N ALA A 18 -3.10 1.70 8.87
CA ALA A 18 -2.35 0.53 8.43
C ALA A 18 -3.10 -0.15 7.30
N PHE A 19 -2.36 -0.62 6.30
CA PHE A 19 -2.95 -1.42 5.24
C PHE A 19 -2.09 -2.64 4.94
N THR A 20 -2.72 -3.67 4.44
CA THR A 20 -2.05 -4.83 3.85
C THR A 20 -2.89 -5.27 2.66
N ALA A 21 -2.26 -5.39 1.50
CA ALA A 21 -2.93 -5.77 0.27
C ALA A 21 -2.06 -6.75 -0.54
N LYS A 22 -2.71 -7.55 -1.37
CA LYS A 22 -2.09 -8.56 -2.22
C LYS A 22 -2.52 -8.36 -3.66
N LEU A 23 -1.63 -8.78 -4.58
CA LEU A 23 -1.91 -8.77 -6.00
C LEU A 23 -2.88 -9.91 -6.33
N ASN A 24 -3.80 -9.68 -7.25
CA ASN A 24 -4.60 -10.76 -7.81
C ASN A 24 -3.74 -11.57 -8.79
N ILE A 25 -3.93 -12.89 -8.85
CA ILE A 25 -3.20 -13.79 -9.75
C ILE A 25 -3.39 -13.35 -11.21
N SER A 26 -4.58 -12.88 -11.57
CA SER A 26 -4.89 -12.36 -12.91
C SER A 26 -4.04 -11.16 -13.31
N ASP A 27 -3.54 -10.40 -12.33
CA ASP A 27 -2.74 -9.18 -12.51
C ASP A 27 -1.24 -9.42 -12.29
N SER A 28 -0.83 -10.67 -12.08
CA SER A 28 0.58 -11.05 -11.85
C SER A 28 1.52 -10.74 -13.01
N TYR A 29 0.97 -10.54 -14.21
CA TYR A 29 1.70 -10.16 -15.42
C TYR A 29 1.24 -8.79 -15.92
N PRO A 30 1.77 -7.68 -15.35
CA PRO A 30 1.43 -6.34 -15.80
C PRO A 30 1.84 -6.16 -17.26
N LYS A 31 0.85 -5.95 -18.15
CA LYS A 31 1.05 -5.77 -19.59
C LYS A 31 1.56 -4.37 -19.98
N HIS A 32 1.37 -3.42 -19.08
CA HIS A 32 1.69 -2.01 -19.29
C HIS A 32 2.46 -1.46 -18.10
N CYS A 33 3.30 -0.45 -18.37
CA CYS A 33 3.91 0.35 -17.31
C CYS A 33 2.80 1.12 -16.58
N GLY A 34 2.78 1.07 -15.25
CA GLY A 34 1.77 1.74 -14.46
C GLY A 34 1.81 1.34 -12.98
N VAL A 35 0.82 1.83 -12.24
CA VAL A 35 0.64 1.50 -10.82
C VAL A 35 0.21 0.04 -10.69
N LEU A 36 0.92 -0.72 -9.87
CA LEU A 36 0.55 -2.09 -9.54
C LEU A 36 -0.63 -2.07 -8.55
N LYS A 37 -1.78 -2.57 -8.99
CA LYS A 37 -3.00 -2.57 -8.19
C LYS A 37 -3.07 -3.84 -7.34
N PHE A 38 -2.83 -3.71 -6.04
CA PHE A 38 -3.02 -4.81 -5.09
C PHE A 38 -4.49 -4.88 -4.71
N ALA A 39 -5.32 -5.39 -5.63
CA ALA A 39 -6.77 -5.36 -5.52
C ALA A 39 -7.32 -6.16 -4.30
N THR A 40 -6.57 -7.14 -3.80
CA THR A 40 -6.99 -7.98 -2.66
C THR A 40 -6.56 -7.32 -1.35
N VAL A 41 -7.45 -6.55 -0.73
CA VAL A 41 -7.20 -5.86 0.54
C VAL A 41 -7.48 -6.80 1.73
N LEU A 42 -6.50 -6.94 2.63
CA LEU A 42 -6.62 -7.72 3.87
C LEU A 42 -6.90 -6.83 5.08
N VAL A 43 -6.27 -5.66 5.13
CA VAL A 43 -6.41 -4.65 6.19
C VAL A 43 -6.37 -3.28 5.52
N ASN A 44 -7.22 -2.34 5.97
CA ASN A 44 -7.22 -0.95 5.51
C ASN A 44 -7.74 -0.01 6.61
N GLU A 45 -7.12 -0.09 7.79
CA GLU A 45 -7.41 0.80 8.91
C GLU A 45 -7.07 2.25 8.53
N GLY A 46 -7.98 3.17 8.81
CA GLY A 46 -7.88 4.57 8.38
C GLY A 46 -8.20 4.81 6.91
N GLY A 47 -8.51 3.77 6.12
CA GLY A 47 -9.06 3.91 4.77
C GLY A 47 -8.14 4.58 3.74
N GLY A 48 -6.82 4.59 3.97
CA GLY A 48 -5.87 5.30 3.11
C GLY A 48 -5.55 4.59 1.78
N TYR A 49 -5.76 3.27 1.68
CA TYR A 49 -5.46 2.50 0.46
C TYR A 49 -6.69 2.32 -0.43
N SER A 50 -6.54 2.56 -1.73
CA SER A 50 -7.58 2.32 -2.74
C SER A 50 -7.20 1.13 -3.65
N PRO A 51 -7.95 0.02 -3.64
CA PRO A 51 -7.65 -1.15 -4.50
C PRO A 51 -7.86 -0.87 -5.99
N ASP A 52 -8.79 0.03 -6.35
CA ASP A 52 -9.09 0.36 -7.74
C ASP A 52 -7.98 1.16 -8.41
N THR A 53 -7.26 1.98 -7.64
CA THR A 53 -6.16 2.82 -8.13
C THR A 53 -4.79 2.22 -7.83
N GLY A 54 -4.67 1.42 -6.77
CA GLY A 54 -3.41 0.91 -6.25
C GLY A 54 -2.63 1.92 -5.40
N VAL A 55 -3.25 3.06 -5.06
CA VAL A 55 -2.59 4.20 -4.42
C VAL A 55 -2.97 4.27 -2.93
N PHE A 56 -1.96 4.51 -2.10
CA PHE A 56 -2.15 4.91 -0.71
C PHE A 56 -2.09 6.44 -0.60
N THR A 57 -3.14 7.05 -0.05
CA THR A 57 -3.20 8.47 0.27
C THR A 57 -3.12 8.62 1.78
N CYS A 58 -2.15 9.40 2.28
CA CYS A 58 -2.01 9.63 3.71
C CYS A 58 -3.29 10.30 4.27
N PRO A 59 -4.05 9.64 5.15
CA PRO A 59 -5.26 10.23 5.72
C PRO A 59 -4.94 11.25 6.83
N MET A 60 -3.71 11.21 7.37
CA MET A 60 -3.22 12.13 8.40
C MET A 60 -1.73 12.38 8.22
N ASP A 61 -1.24 13.51 8.69
CA ASP A 61 0.19 13.82 8.64
C ASP A 61 0.98 12.94 9.62
N GLY A 62 2.13 12.44 9.17
CA GLY A 62 2.98 11.60 10.00
C GLY A 62 4.05 10.85 9.21
N PHE A 63 4.76 9.98 9.94
CA PHE A 63 5.74 9.07 9.36
C PHE A 63 5.10 7.72 9.05
N TYR A 64 5.36 7.24 7.83
CA TYR A 64 4.83 5.98 7.33
C TYR A 64 5.95 5.03 6.97
N HIS A 65 5.76 3.75 7.29
CA HIS A 65 6.66 2.67 6.90
C HIS A 65 5.99 1.82 5.82
N PHE A 66 6.66 1.66 4.69
CA PHE A 66 6.19 0.83 3.58
C PHE A 66 7.14 -0.34 3.38
N THR A 67 6.58 -1.54 3.30
CA THR A 67 7.31 -2.75 2.92
C THR A 67 6.57 -3.41 1.77
N VAL A 68 7.32 -3.88 0.77
CA VAL A 68 6.77 -4.56 -0.39
C VAL A 68 7.59 -5.82 -0.66
N HIS A 69 6.89 -6.92 -0.92
CA HIS A 69 7.49 -8.17 -1.35
C HIS A 69 7.01 -8.46 -2.76
N VAL A 70 7.94 -8.62 -3.70
CA VAL A 70 7.65 -8.89 -5.11
C VAL A 70 8.47 -10.08 -5.58
N SER A 71 7.81 -11.11 -6.06
CA SER A 71 8.45 -12.22 -6.77
C SER A 71 8.41 -11.92 -8.27
N VAL A 72 9.57 -11.93 -8.92
CA VAL A 72 9.70 -11.63 -10.35
C VAL A 72 10.20 -12.86 -11.07
N TYR A 73 9.53 -13.23 -12.15
CA TYR A 73 10.00 -14.25 -13.09
C TYR A 73 10.46 -13.55 -14.38
N GLY A 74 11.73 -13.73 -14.77
CA GLY A 74 12.31 -13.01 -15.90
C GLY A 74 12.91 -11.67 -15.50
N ARG A 75 12.50 -10.59 -16.16
CA ARG A 75 12.96 -9.22 -15.87
C ARG A 75 11.82 -8.37 -15.35
N GLY A 76 12.06 -7.67 -14.26
CA GLY A 76 11.09 -6.76 -13.67
C GLY A 76 11.78 -5.57 -13.04
N GLN A 77 11.22 -4.39 -13.28
CA GLN A 77 11.57 -3.18 -12.58
C GLN A 77 10.31 -2.64 -11.92
N CYS A 78 10.37 -2.43 -10.62
CA CYS A 78 9.31 -1.78 -9.87
C CYS A 78 9.90 -0.71 -8.96
N GLY A 79 9.06 0.13 -8.37
CA GLY A 79 9.52 1.19 -7.51
C GLY A 79 8.39 1.78 -6.68
N ILE A 80 8.75 2.33 -5.53
CA ILE A 80 7.82 3.08 -4.69
C ILE A 80 7.89 4.53 -5.14
N HIS A 81 6.71 5.12 -5.38
CA HIS A 81 6.58 6.51 -5.79
C HIS A 81 5.82 7.28 -4.72
N LYS A 82 6.31 8.48 -4.39
CA LYS A 82 5.64 9.45 -3.52
C LYS A 82 5.26 10.66 -4.37
N ASN A 83 3.97 10.96 -4.50
CA ASN A 83 3.47 12.11 -5.25
C ASN A 83 4.01 12.21 -6.70
N GLY A 84 4.17 11.07 -7.37
CA GLY A 84 4.71 10.98 -8.73
C GLY A 84 6.23 10.88 -8.82
N GLU A 85 6.96 11.12 -7.73
CA GLU A 85 8.42 11.00 -7.69
C GLU A 85 8.85 9.61 -7.20
N LYS A 86 9.78 8.97 -7.91
CA LYS A 86 10.31 7.65 -7.51
C LYS A 86 11.27 7.80 -6.33
N VAL A 87 10.91 7.21 -5.19
CA VAL A 87 11.72 7.23 -3.96
C VAL A 87 12.51 5.95 -3.73
N VAL A 88 12.04 4.82 -4.28
CA VAL A 88 12.72 3.52 -4.21
C VAL A 88 12.65 2.84 -5.56
N SER A 89 13.71 2.15 -5.97
CA SER A 89 13.75 1.32 -7.17
C SER A 89 14.14 -0.12 -6.80
N LEU A 90 13.45 -1.08 -7.39
CA LEU A 90 13.66 -2.52 -7.25
C LEU A 90 13.92 -3.06 -8.67
N TYR A 91 15.04 -3.74 -8.86
CA TYR A 91 15.40 -4.33 -10.14
C TYR A 91 15.70 -5.81 -9.93
N HIS A 92 15.05 -6.66 -10.73
CA HIS A 92 15.31 -8.08 -10.74
C HIS A 92 15.46 -8.59 -12.17
N THR A 93 16.48 -9.43 -12.37
CA THR A 93 16.69 -10.17 -13.62
C THR A 93 17.09 -11.58 -13.27
N THR A 94 16.28 -12.57 -13.64
CA THR A 94 16.76 -13.94 -13.78
C THR A 94 17.45 -14.02 -15.13
N LEU A 95 18.78 -14.06 -15.16
CA LEU A 95 19.49 -14.44 -16.38
C LEU A 95 19.11 -15.90 -16.69
N PRO A 96 18.75 -16.25 -17.95
CA PRO A 96 18.81 -17.65 -18.32
C PRO A 96 20.26 -18.09 -18.13
N ASP A 97 20.49 -19.20 -17.44
CA ASP A 97 21.82 -19.80 -17.34
C ASP A 97 22.40 -19.86 -18.76
N LYS A 98 23.46 -19.09 -19.00
CA LYS A 98 24.23 -19.26 -20.24
C LYS A 98 24.85 -20.64 -20.15
N CYS A 99 24.36 -21.59 -20.94
CA CYS A 99 25.14 -22.76 -21.32
C CYS A 99 26.44 -22.32 -22.01
#